data_AF-A0A6V7X416-F1
#
_entry.id   AF-A0A6V7X416-F1
#
_cell.length_a   1.000
_cell.length_b   1.000
_cell.length_c   1.000
_cell.angle_alpha   90.00
_cell.angle_beta   90.00
_cell.angle_gamma   90.00
#
_symmetry.space_group_name_H-M   'P 1'
#
loop_
_entity.id
_entity.type
_entity.pdbx_description
1 polymer ?
#
loop_
_entity_poly.entity_id
_entity_poly.type
_entity_poly.pdbx_seq_one_letter_code
_entity_poly.pdbx_strand_id
1 'polypeptide(L)'
;MSRGDWYKTKEVILKGPKWIIGEVTTSGLRGRGGAGFPSGMKWGFMLKPFDGRPKYLVVNADEGEPGTCKDREIMRHDPHKLIEGCLIAGVAMGARAAYIYIRGEFYNEACILQEAIHEAYKAGFIGKDCFGTGYNFDIFVYRGAGAYICGEETALIESLEGKQGKPRLKPPFPADIGVFGNQCFILIIYFFNF
;
A
#
# COMPACT_ATOMS: atom_id res chain seq x y z
N MET A 1 15.87 8.45 -13.75
CA MET A 1 15.15 9.13 -12.64
C MET A 1 15.64 10.57 -12.57
N SER A 2 14.85 11.52 -13.08
CA SER A 2 15.19 12.96 -13.08
C SER A 2 14.43 13.76 -12.02
N ARG A 3 13.44 13.15 -11.35
CA ARG A 3 12.47 13.81 -10.47
C ARG A 3 12.70 13.59 -8.97
N GLY A 4 13.77 12.89 -8.59
CA GLY A 4 14.10 12.60 -7.18
C GLY A 4 13.48 11.32 -6.63
N ASP A 5 12.70 10.58 -7.43
CA ASP A 5 12.18 9.26 -7.03
C ASP A 5 13.35 8.32 -6.72
N TRP A 6 13.16 7.48 -5.71
CA TRP A 6 14.15 6.54 -5.18
C TRP A 6 15.39 7.19 -4.54
N TYR A 7 15.34 8.50 -4.26
CA TYR A 7 16.45 9.20 -3.65
C TYR A 7 16.59 8.83 -2.17
N LYS A 8 17.75 8.24 -1.82
CA LYS A 8 18.09 7.83 -0.45
C LYS A 8 17.09 6.85 0.18
N THR A 9 16.26 6.18 -0.61
CA THR A 9 15.30 5.17 -0.11
C THR A 9 16.02 4.09 0.68
N LYS A 10 17.20 3.64 0.22
CA LYS A 10 18.05 2.70 0.98
C LYS A 10 18.38 3.20 2.38
N GLU A 11 18.76 4.47 2.53
CA GLU A 11 19.07 5.05 3.84
C GLU A 11 17.82 5.09 4.73
N VAL A 12 16.66 5.44 4.17
CA VAL A 12 15.37 5.45 4.87
C VAL A 12 15.01 4.05 5.39
N ILE A 13 15.16 3.02 4.54
CA ILE A 13 14.91 1.63 4.92
C ILE A 13 15.80 1.21 6.09
N LEU A 14 17.09 1.55 6.03
CA LEU A 14 18.08 1.16 7.06
C LEU A 14 17.88 1.88 8.41
N LYS A 15 17.23 3.05 8.44
CA LYS A 15 16.83 3.70 9.69
C LYS A 15 15.75 2.91 10.45
N GLY A 16 15.02 2.05 9.74
CA GLY A 16 14.14 1.04 10.32
C GLY A 16 12.74 1.53 10.70
N PRO A 17 11.86 0.60 11.11
CA PRO A 17 10.42 0.83 11.18
C PRO A 17 9.99 1.93 12.17
N LYS A 18 10.61 1.95 13.36
CA LYS A 18 10.30 2.93 14.41
C LYS A 18 10.63 4.35 13.99
N TRP A 19 11.74 4.54 13.27
CA TRP A 19 12.13 5.85 12.78
C TRP A 19 11.13 6.34 11.73
N ILE A 20 10.78 5.50 10.75
CA ILE A 20 9.81 5.86 9.70
C ILE A 20 8.45 6.24 10.30
N ILE A 21 7.92 5.44 11.25
CA ILE A 21 6.66 5.75 11.92
C ILE A 21 6.75 7.05 12.72
N GLY A 22 7.89 7.32 13.37
CA GLY A 22 8.16 8.56 14.07
C GLY A 22 8.07 9.79 13.14
N GLU A 23 8.76 9.74 12.00
CA GLU A 23 8.72 10.83 11.00
C GLU A 23 7.30 11.06 10.45
N VAL A 24 6.58 9.98 10.11
CA VAL A 24 5.19 10.07 9.64
C VAL A 24 4.27 10.64 10.71
N THR A 25 4.50 10.31 11.98
CA THR A 25 3.73 10.88 13.10
C THR A 25 4.02 12.38 13.25
N THR A 26 5.29 12.77 13.23
CA THR A 26 5.74 14.17 13.31
C THR A 26 5.23 15.01 12.15
N SER A 27 5.13 14.45 10.95
CA SER A 27 4.59 15.14 9.77
C SER A 27 3.12 15.56 9.91
N GLY A 28 2.39 15.00 10.87
CA GLY A 28 0.96 15.27 11.06
C GLY A 28 0.07 14.67 9.97
N LEU A 29 0.59 13.70 9.20
CA LEU A 29 -0.15 13.08 8.10
C LEU A 29 -1.44 12.40 8.58
N ARG A 30 -2.54 12.67 7.88
CA ARG A 30 -3.87 12.08 8.14
C ARG A 30 -4.39 11.33 6.91
N GLY A 31 -5.26 10.35 7.17
CA GLY A 31 -6.05 9.59 6.20
C GLY A 31 -6.66 10.44 5.11
N ARG A 32 -6.32 10.12 3.85
CA ARG A 32 -6.81 10.85 2.66
C ARG A 32 -8.02 10.20 1.97
N GLY A 33 -8.58 9.14 2.56
CA GLY A 33 -9.81 8.47 2.13
C GLY A 33 -11.07 8.88 2.86
N GLY A 34 -11.21 10.15 3.22
CA GLY A 34 -12.39 10.65 3.92
C GLY A 34 -12.37 10.48 5.45
N ALA A 35 -11.83 9.38 5.98
CA ALA A 35 -11.84 9.12 7.44
C ALA A 35 -10.89 10.00 8.28
N GLY A 36 -9.88 10.64 7.68
CA GLY A 36 -9.02 11.62 8.37
C GLY A 36 -8.21 11.09 9.58
N PHE A 37 -8.02 9.77 9.70
CA PHE A 37 -7.34 9.17 10.85
C PHE A 37 -5.82 9.44 10.84
N PRO A 38 -5.16 9.74 11.98
CA PRO A 38 -3.71 9.98 12.03
C PRO A 38 -2.91 8.75 11.59
N SER A 39 -2.02 8.96 10.63
CA SER A 39 -1.47 7.85 9.84
C SER A 39 -0.34 7.15 10.55
N GLY A 40 0.55 7.92 11.18
CA GLY A 40 1.61 7.39 12.03
C GLY A 40 1.06 6.55 13.20
N MET A 41 -0.04 6.99 13.82
CA MET A 41 -0.73 6.20 14.85
C MET A 41 -1.28 4.89 14.27
N LYS A 42 -1.92 4.94 13.09
CA LYS A 42 -2.46 3.75 12.42
C LYS A 42 -1.34 2.74 12.10
N TRP A 43 -0.20 3.22 11.59
CA TRP A 43 0.97 2.37 11.28
C TRP A 43 1.57 1.75 12.53
N GLY A 44 1.55 2.48 13.65
CA GLY A 44 1.98 1.98 14.96
C GLY A 44 1.23 0.72 15.42
N PHE A 45 -0.02 0.52 15.00
CA PHE A 45 -0.76 -0.71 15.34
C PHE A 45 -0.15 -1.98 14.72
N MET A 46 0.63 -1.83 13.65
CA MET A 46 1.31 -2.94 12.98
C MET A 46 2.66 -3.28 13.62
N LEU A 47 3.16 -2.49 14.58
CA LEU A 47 4.41 -2.79 15.32
C LEU A 47 4.25 -3.89 16.38
N LYS A 48 3.08 -4.53 16.46
CA LYS A 48 2.85 -5.68 17.34
C LYS A 48 3.89 -6.79 17.08
N PRO A 49 4.28 -7.55 18.13
CA PRO A 49 5.17 -8.69 17.99
C PRO A 49 4.71 -9.63 16.89
N PHE A 50 5.67 -10.19 16.16
CA PHE A 50 5.38 -11.13 15.08
C PHE A 50 4.71 -12.38 15.65
N ASP A 51 3.48 -12.65 15.22
CA ASP A 51 2.66 -13.78 15.67
C ASP A 51 2.81 -15.01 14.77
N GLY A 52 3.84 -15.03 13.91
CA GLY A 52 4.08 -16.08 12.92
C GLY A 52 3.42 -15.83 11.56
N ARG A 53 2.47 -14.88 11.47
CA ARG A 53 1.75 -14.58 10.22
C ARG A 53 2.44 -13.48 9.43
N PRO A 54 2.60 -13.62 8.10
CA PRO A 54 3.13 -12.54 7.27
C PRO A 54 2.21 -11.32 7.35
N LYS A 55 2.78 -10.13 7.47
CA LYS A 55 2.02 -8.88 7.40
C LYS A 55 1.90 -8.44 5.94
N TYR A 56 0.75 -7.93 5.56
CA TYR A 56 0.53 -7.40 4.20
C TYR A 56 0.17 -5.93 4.21
N LEU A 57 0.66 -5.21 3.21
CA LEU A 57 0.16 -3.91 2.85
C LEU A 57 -0.87 -4.10 1.73
N VAL A 58 -1.98 -3.41 1.82
CA VAL A 58 -2.97 -3.31 0.76
C VAL A 58 -3.16 -1.85 0.42
N VAL A 59 -3.06 -1.52 -0.85
CA VAL A 59 -3.24 -0.17 -1.36
C VAL A 59 -4.56 -0.13 -2.11
N ASN A 60 -5.47 0.71 -1.64
CA ASN A 60 -6.74 0.97 -2.26
C ASN A 60 -6.56 2.00 -3.38
N ALA A 61 -6.77 1.54 -4.61
CA ALA A 61 -6.71 2.26 -5.87
C ALA A 61 -8.03 2.13 -6.66
N ASP A 62 -9.15 1.91 -5.96
CA ASP A 62 -10.46 1.73 -6.60
C ASP A 62 -11.05 3.06 -7.08
N GLU A 63 -10.75 4.19 -6.41
CA GLU A 63 -11.21 5.55 -6.77
C GLU A 63 -12.67 5.59 -7.30
N GLY A 64 -13.56 4.88 -6.60
CA GLY A 64 -14.96 4.75 -7.00
C GLY A 64 -15.79 6.01 -6.78
N GLU A 65 -15.31 6.93 -5.92
CA GLU A 65 -16.05 8.09 -5.45
C GLU A 65 -16.30 9.13 -6.56
N PRO A 66 -17.57 9.49 -6.84
CA PRO A 66 -17.89 10.47 -7.87
C PRO A 66 -17.12 11.78 -7.68
N GLY A 67 -16.45 12.24 -8.74
CA GLY A 67 -15.67 13.48 -8.72
C GLY A 67 -14.22 13.33 -8.23
N THR A 68 -13.76 12.12 -7.89
CA THR A 68 -12.36 11.87 -7.50
C THR A 68 -11.58 11.29 -8.69
N CYS A 69 -10.43 11.90 -9.00
CA CYS A 69 -9.54 11.47 -10.11
C CYS A 69 -8.04 11.57 -9.77
N LYS A 70 -7.71 11.86 -8.51
CA LYS A 70 -6.35 12.09 -8.01
C LYS A 70 -5.49 10.83 -8.03
N ASP A 71 -6.07 9.67 -7.72
CA ASP A 71 -5.35 8.40 -7.63
C ASP A 71 -5.03 7.88 -9.04
N ARG A 72 -5.94 8.08 -10.00
CA ARG A 72 -5.71 7.81 -11.42
C ARG A 72 -4.50 8.56 -11.98
N GLU A 73 -4.36 9.84 -11.67
CA GLU A 73 -3.25 10.66 -12.18
C GLU A 73 -1.89 10.20 -11.63
N ILE A 74 -1.83 9.79 -10.36
CA ILE A 74 -0.61 9.23 -9.75
C ILE A 74 -0.21 7.94 -10.47
N MET A 75 -1.15 7.02 -10.70
CA MET A 75 -0.85 5.76 -11.40
C MET A 75 -0.38 5.97 -12.84
N ARG A 76 -0.87 7.02 -13.53
CA ARG A 76 -0.52 7.32 -14.92
C ARG A 76 0.82 8.02 -15.07
N HIS A 77 1.06 9.04 -14.25
CA HIS A 77 2.14 10.00 -14.48
C HIS A 77 3.31 9.84 -13.52
N ASP A 78 3.09 9.17 -12.39
CA ASP A 78 4.08 9.01 -11.33
C ASP A 78 4.01 7.65 -10.59
N PRO A 79 3.99 6.51 -11.31
CA PRO A 79 3.84 5.19 -10.68
C PRO A 79 5.04 4.83 -9.80
N HIS A 80 6.24 5.35 -10.09
CA HIS A 80 7.44 5.09 -9.30
C HIS A 80 7.33 5.62 -7.86
N LYS A 81 6.73 6.80 -7.65
CA LYS A 81 6.46 7.31 -6.29
C LYS A 81 5.50 6.43 -5.50
N LEU A 82 4.47 5.91 -6.17
CA LEU A 82 3.54 4.97 -5.52
C LEU A 82 4.27 3.71 -5.07
N ILE A 83 5.13 3.15 -5.93
CA ILE A 83 5.90 1.93 -5.64
C ILE A 83 6.91 2.18 -4.51
N GLU A 84 7.65 3.30 -4.55
CA GLU A 84 8.57 3.70 -3.48
C GLU A 84 7.84 3.87 -2.15
N GLY A 85 6.70 4.56 -2.18
CA GLY A 85 5.84 4.72 -1.02
C GLY A 85 5.38 3.38 -0.43
N CYS A 86 4.98 2.43 -1.29
CA CYS A 86 4.63 1.08 -0.86
C CYS A 86 5.78 0.40 -0.12
N LEU A 87 7.01 0.53 -0.61
CA LEU A 87 8.20 -0.04 0.03
C LEU A 87 8.45 0.60 1.40
N ILE A 88 8.42 1.93 1.50
CA ILE A 88 8.65 2.66 2.76
C ILE A 88 7.59 2.29 3.81
N ALA A 89 6.32 2.29 3.43
CA ALA A 89 5.23 1.89 4.31
C ALA A 89 5.30 0.40 4.66
N GLY A 90 5.70 -0.44 3.71
CA GLY A 90 5.97 -1.85 3.92
C GLY A 90 6.99 -2.08 5.03
N VAL A 91 8.15 -1.41 4.94
CA VAL A 91 9.21 -1.47 5.94
C VAL A 91 8.71 -0.96 7.29
N ALA A 92 8.01 0.18 7.32
CA ALA A 92 7.45 0.75 8.53
C ALA A 92 6.54 -0.21 9.31
N MET A 93 5.79 -1.04 8.58
CA MET A 93 4.84 -1.99 9.17
C MET A 93 5.38 -3.42 9.27
N GLY A 94 6.58 -3.68 8.73
CA GLY A 94 7.14 -5.03 8.61
C GLY A 94 6.33 -5.94 7.68
N ALA A 95 5.72 -5.37 6.63
CA ALA A 95 4.98 -6.14 5.64
C ALA A 95 5.92 -6.98 4.77
N ARG A 96 5.47 -8.14 4.29
CA ARG A 96 6.23 -8.97 3.34
C ARG A 96 5.92 -8.60 1.89
N ALA A 97 4.70 -8.14 1.64
CA ALA A 97 4.26 -7.75 0.31
C ALA A 97 3.20 -6.66 0.37
N ALA A 98 3.06 -5.94 -0.74
CA ALA A 98 1.96 -5.04 -1.02
C ALA A 98 1.03 -5.60 -2.10
N TYR A 99 -0.27 -5.43 -1.91
CA TYR A 99 -1.28 -5.66 -2.94
C TYR A 99 -1.92 -4.33 -3.31
N ILE A 100 -1.79 -3.91 -4.57
CA ILE A 100 -2.41 -2.70 -5.09
C ILE A 100 -3.72 -3.11 -5.76
N TYR A 101 -4.85 -2.80 -5.12
CA TYR A 101 -6.19 -3.09 -5.61
C TYR A 101 -6.66 -1.95 -6.51
N ILE A 102 -6.60 -2.15 -7.82
CA ILE A 102 -6.98 -1.18 -8.84
C ILE A 102 -8.40 -1.45 -9.30
N ARG A 103 -9.15 -0.37 -9.53
CA ARG A 103 -10.47 -0.41 -10.15
C ARG A 103 -10.47 -1.19 -11.47
N GLY A 104 -11.53 -1.93 -11.75
CA GLY A 104 -11.62 -2.76 -12.96
C GLY A 104 -11.50 -1.96 -14.27
N GLU A 105 -12.08 -0.77 -14.29
CA GLU A 105 -12.13 0.18 -15.40
C GLU A 105 -10.77 0.79 -15.72
N PHE A 106 -9.82 0.76 -14.77
CA PHE A 106 -8.48 1.34 -14.90
C PHE A 106 -7.48 0.35 -15.51
N TYR A 107 -7.82 -0.18 -16.69
CA TYR A 107 -6.98 -1.16 -17.40
C TYR A 107 -5.61 -0.58 -17.79
N ASN A 108 -5.60 0.60 -18.40
CA ASN A 108 -4.37 1.21 -18.90
C ASN A 108 -3.45 1.62 -17.74
N GLU A 109 -4.03 2.15 -16.67
CA GLU A 109 -3.33 2.55 -15.46
C GLU A 109 -2.71 1.35 -14.75
N ALA A 110 -3.42 0.22 -14.70
CA ALA A 110 -2.87 -1.03 -14.19
C ALA A 110 -1.69 -1.53 -15.05
N CYS A 111 -1.77 -1.41 -16.38
CA CYS A 111 -0.67 -1.79 -17.27
C CYS A 111 0.58 -0.91 -17.05
N ILE A 112 0.39 0.41 -17.00
CA ILE A 112 1.47 1.38 -16.73
C ILE A 112 2.13 1.10 -15.37
N LEU A 113 1.32 0.86 -14.33
CA LEU A 113 1.84 0.53 -13.01
C LEU A 113 2.60 -0.80 -13.01
N GLN A 114 2.09 -1.82 -13.73
CA GLN A 114 2.75 -3.12 -13.84
C GLN A 114 4.11 -3.00 -14.56
N GLU A 115 4.20 -2.16 -15.59
CA GLU A 115 5.47 -1.86 -16.27
C GLU A 115 6.46 -1.19 -15.31
N ALA A 116 6.03 -0.17 -14.56
CA ALA A 116 6.87 0.49 -13.56
C ALA A 116 7.31 -0.46 -12.43
N ILE A 117 6.45 -1.39 -12.02
CA ILE A 117 6.80 -2.46 -11.08
C ILE A 117 7.89 -3.35 -11.68
N HIS A 118 7.77 -3.77 -12.94
CA HIS A 118 8.81 -4.55 -13.61
C HIS A 118 10.14 -3.80 -13.70
N GLU A 119 10.13 -2.49 -13.96
CA GLU A 119 11.32 -1.65 -13.92
C GLU A 119 11.97 -1.65 -12.52
N ALA A 120 11.18 -1.47 -11.47
CA ALA A 120 11.65 -1.48 -10.08
C ALA A 120 12.22 -2.84 -9.67
N TYR A 121 11.62 -3.96 -10.11
CA TYR A 121 12.17 -5.30 -9.92
C TYR A 121 13.51 -5.48 -10.66
N LYS A 122 13.60 -5.04 -11.92
CA LYS A 122 14.85 -5.11 -12.71
C LYS A 122 15.97 -4.27 -12.10
N ALA A 123 15.63 -3.13 -11.49
CA ALA A 123 16.58 -2.26 -10.80
C ALA A 123 16.99 -2.76 -9.41
N GLY A 124 16.36 -3.82 -8.89
CA GLY A 124 16.63 -4.35 -7.55
C GLY A 124 16.10 -3.46 -6.41
N PHE A 125 15.12 -2.59 -6.70
CA PHE A 125 14.51 -1.71 -5.72
C PHE A 125 13.46 -2.42 -4.86
N ILE A 126 12.76 -3.36 -5.48
CA ILE A 126 11.76 -4.22 -4.84
C ILE A 126 12.04 -5.70 -5.17
N GLY A 127 11.37 -6.60 -4.46
CA GLY A 127 11.54 -8.04 -4.57
C GLY A 127 12.44 -8.60 -3.48
N LYS A 128 13.37 -9.49 -3.86
CA LYS A 128 14.32 -10.08 -2.92
C LYS A 128 15.45 -9.10 -2.64
N ASP A 129 15.76 -8.88 -1.37
CA ASP A 129 16.88 -8.06 -0.90
C ASP A 129 16.85 -6.63 -1.49
N CYS A 130 15.77 -5.90 -1.23
CA CYS A 130 15.53 -4.54 -1.71
C CYS A 130 16.74 -3.64 -1.38
N PHE A 131 17.36 -3.03 -2.41
CA PHE A 131 18.56 -2.21 -2.27
C PHE A 131 19.77 -2.89 -1.58
N GLY A 132 19.80 -4.22 -1.45
CA GLY A 132 20.84 -4.94 -0.71
C GLY A 132 20.78 -4.71 0.80
N THR A 133 19.57 -4.54 1.36
CA THR A 133 19.34 -4.23 2.79
C THR A 133 18.99 -5.46 3.64
N GLY A 134 18.75 -6.61 3.02
CA GLY A 134 18.23 -7.85 3.61
C GLY A 134 16.70 -7.88 3.71
N TYR A 135 16.01 -6.80 3.37
CA TYR A 135 14.55 -6.74 3.41
C TYR A 135 13.93 -7.23 2.11
N ASN A 136 12.96 -8.14 2.20
CA ASN A 136 12.23 -8.67 1.04
C ASN A 136 10.85 -8.02 0.97
N PHE A 137 10.48 -7.51 -0.20
CA PHE A 137 9.21 -6.84 -0.40
C PHE A 137 8.68 -7.00 -1.82
N ASP A 138 7.62 -7.78 -1.96
CA ASP A 138 6.97 -7.99 -3.26
C ASP A 138 5.76 -7.07 -3.45
N ILE A 139 5.48 -6.69 -4.70
CA ILE A 139 4.30 -5.88 -5.04
C ILE A 139 3.47 -6.62 -6.08
N PHE A 140 2.19 -6.80 -5.78
CA PHE A 140 1.21 -7.46 -6.64
C PHE A 140 0.10 -6.48 -7.02
N VAL A 141 -0.23 -6.40 -8.30
CA VAL A 141 -1.39 -5.65 -8.78
C VAL A 141 -2.59 -6.58 -8.86
N TYR A 142 -3.70 -6.19 -8.24
CA TYR A 142 -4.98 -6.89 -8.34
C TYR A 142 -6.01 -5.96 -8.95
N ARG A 143 -6.77 -6.44 -9.94
CA ARG A 143 -7.82 -5.66 -10.60
C ARG A 143 -9.19 -6.12 -10.12
N GLY A 144 -9.99 -5.19 -9.64
CA GLY A 144 -11.39 -5.40 -9.35
C GLY A 144 -12.26 -5.53 -10.61
N ALA A 145 -13.58 -5.61 -10.41
CA ALA A 145 -14.57 -5.74 -11.48
C ALA A 145 -15.60 -4.59 -11.50
N GLY A 146 -15.19 -3.38 -11.09
CA GLY A 146 -16.03 -2.16 -11.14
C GLY A 146 -17.07 -2.02 -10.03
N ALA A 147 -16.88 -2.73 -8.92
CA ALA A 147 -17.79 -2.68 -7.78
C ALA A 147 -17.39 -1.56 -6.80
N TYR A 148 -18.13 -0.43 -6.82
CA TYR A 148 -17.92 0.72 -5.92
C TYR A 148 -17.79 0.34 -4.44
N ILE A 149 -18.56 -0.67 -3.99
CA ILE A 149 -18.51 -1.16 -2.61
C ILE A 149 -17.14 -1.70 -2.21
N CYS A 150 -16.34 -2.18 -3.17
CA CYS A 150 -14.98 -2.66 -2.92
C CYS A 150 -13.98 -1.52 -2.62
N GLY A 151 -14.40 -0.26 -2.74
CA GLY A 151 -13.65 0.88 -2.21
C GLY A 151 -13.66 0.95 -0.67
N GLU A 152 -14.57 0.24 0.02
CA GLU A 152 -14.55 0.13 1.48
C GLU A 152 -13.47 -0.85 1.95
N GLU A 153 -12.80 -0.52 3.06
CA GLU A 153 -11.62 -1.23 3.57
C GLU A 153 -11.84 -2.76 3.72
N THR A 154 -12.94 -3.19 4.33
CA THR A 154 -13.20 -4.63 4.55
C THR A 154 -13.76 -5.33 3.32
N ALA A 155 -14.57 -4.65 2.51
CA ALA A 155 -15.05 -5.18 1.23
C ALA A 155 -13.91 -5.42 0.24
N LEU A 156 -12.89 -4.56 0.25
CA LEU A 156 -11.68 -4.72 -0.55
C LEU A 156 -10.93 -6.01 -0.19
N ILE A 157 -10.80 -6.29 1.11
CA ILE A 157 -10.17 -7.53 1.61
C ILE A 157 -10.90 -8.77 1.08
N GLU A 158 -12.23 -8.78 1.17
CA GLU A 158 -13.05 -9.89 0.67
C GLU A 158 -12.90 -10.07 -0.85
N SER A 159 -12.91 -8.96 -1.61
CA SER A 159 -12.72 -8.97 -3.06
C SER A 159 -11.34 -9.52 -3.45
N LEU A 160 -10.29 -9.15 -2.70
CA LEU A 160 -8.92 -9.62 -2.92
C LEU A 160 -8.77 -11.12 -2.58
N GLU A 161 -9.54 -11.62 -1.60
CA GLU A 161 -9.64 -13.05 -1.29
C GLU A 161 -10.48 -13.84 -2.32
N GLY A 162 -11.02 -13.18 -3.36
CA GLY A 162 -11.86 -13.80 -4.39
C GLY A 162 -13.31 -14.05 -3.97
N LYS A 163 -13.72 -13.52 -2.82
CA LYS A 163 -15.11 -13.56 -2.35
C LYS A 163 -15.90 -12.39 -2.90
N GLN A 164 -17.21 -12.40 -2.69
CA GLN A 164 -18.02 -11.21 -2.97
C GLN A 164 -17.58 -10.07 -2.08
N GLY A 165 -17.39 -8.86 -2.62
CA GLY A 165 -16.98 -7.64 -1.90
C GLY A 165 -18.06 -7.10 -0.95
N LYS A 166 -18.55 -7.94 -0.04
CA LYS A 166 -19.49 -7.57 1.03
C LYS A 166 -18.65 -7.20 2.26
N PRO A 167 -18.83 -6.01 2.85
CA PRO A 167 -18.09 -5.60 4.03
C PRO A 167 -18.20 -6.61 5.18
N ARG A 168 -17.10 -6.80 5.92
CA ARG A 168 -17.11 -7.60 7.16
C ARG A 168 -17.69 -6.76 8.30
N LEU A 169 -18.47 -7.38 9.17
CA LEU A 169 -18.84 -6.77 10.45
C LEU A 169 -17.59 -6.61 11.31
N LYS A 170 -17.41 -5.43 11.90
CA LYS A 170 -16.36 -5.17 12.91
C LYS A 170 -16.99 -5.45 14.28
N PRO A 171 -16.42 -6.32 15.14
CA PRO A 171 -15.12 -7.02 15.06
C PRO A 171 -15.13 -8.31 14.20
N PRO A 172 -13.96 -8.77 13.67
CA PRO A 172 -12.58 -8.30 13.91
C PRO A 172 -12.12 -7.14 13.02
N PHE A 173 -11.11 -6.38 13.47
CA PHE A 173 -10.52 -5.28 12.69
C PHE A 173 -9.47 -5.80 11.69
N PRO A 174 -9.30 -5.14 10.52
CA PRO A 174 -8.30 -5.52 9.51
C PRO A 174 -6.86 -5.66 10.02
N ALA A 175 -6.47 -4.81 10.98
CA ALA A 175 -5.15 -4.82 11.59
C ALA A 175 -4.87 -6.10 12.39
N ASP A 176 -5.92 -6.78 12.89
CA ASP A 176 -5.81 -8.04 13.62
C ASP A 176 -6.04 -9.25 12.69
N ILE A 177 -7.08 -9.20 11.85
CA ILE A 177 -7.39 -10.23 10.85
C ILE A 177 -7.86 -9.56 9.56
N GLY A 178 -6.96 -9.50 8.57
CA GLY A 178 -7.24 -8.93 7.26
C GLY A 178 -7.15 -9.97 6.15
N VAL A 179 -6.37 -9.67 5.11
CA VAL A 179 -6.22 -10.50 3.90
C VAL A 179 -5.64 -11.87 4.21
N PHE A 180 -6.32 -12.92 3.72
CA PHE A 180 -5.94 -14.33 3.89
C PHE A 180 -5.84 -14.75 5.37
N GLY A 181 -6.57 -14.09 6.27
CA GLY A 181 -6.51 -14.34 7.72
C GLY A 181 -5.23 -13.85 8.40
N ASN A 182 -4.41 -13.07 7.67
CA ASN A 182 -3.18 -12.47 8.15
C ASN A 182 -3.37 -11.01 8.52
N GLN A 183 -2.48 -10.48 9.36
CA GLN A 183 -2.48 -9.07 9.70
C GLN A 183 -2.24 -8.24 8.44
N CYS A 184 -3.17 -7.34 8.13
CA CYS A 184 -3.10 -6.55 6.92
C CYS A 184 -3.44 -5.10 7.22
N PHE A 185 -2.78 -4.20 6.52
CA PHE A 185 -3.05 -2.79 6.62
C PHE A 185 -3.47 -2.21 5.29
N ILE A 186 -4.51 -1.38 5.30
CA ILE A 186 -4.99 -0.70 4.08
C ILE A 186 -4.57 0.77 4.09
N LEU A 187 -3.84 1.14 3.04
CA LEU A 187 -3.48 2.51 2.63
C LEU A 187 -4.25 2.90 1.38
N ILE A 188 -4.32 4.21 1.11
CA ILE A 188 -4.93 4.79 -0.09
C ILE A 188 -3.83 5.47 -0.88
N ILE A 189 -3.86 5.42 -2.21
CA ILE A 189 -2.77 5.90 -3.09
C ILE A 189 -2.24 7.30 -2.70
N TYR A 190 -3.13 8.26 -2.43
CA TYR A 190 -2.73 9.64 -2.10
C TYR A 190 -1.82 9.78 -0.86
N PHE A 191 -1.61 8.71 -0.09
CA PHE A 191 -0.65 8.68 1.00
C PHE A 191 0.82 8.83 0.59
N PHE A 192 1.15 8.60 -0.68
CA PHE A 192 2.53 8.44 -1.13
C PHE A 192 3.07 9.64 -1.91
N ASN A 193 2.31 10.74 -1.99
CA ASN A 193 2.75 11.97 -2.66
C ASN A 193 3.25 12.96 -1.58
N PHE A 194 4.55 12.91 -1.29
CA PHE A 194 5.28 13.80 -0.38
C PHE A 194 6.46 14.47 -1.09
#